data_AF-A0A835U936-F1
#
_entry.id   AF-A0A835U936-F1
#
_cell.length_a   1.000
_cell.length_b   1.000
_cell.length_c   1.000
_cell.angle_alpha   90.00
_cell.angle_beta   90.00
_cell.angle_gamma   90.00
#
_symmetry.space_group_name_H-M   'P 1'
#
loop_
_entity.id
_entity.type
_entity.pdbx_description
1 polymer ?
#
loop_
_entity_poly.entity_id
_entity_poly.type
_entity_poly.pdbx_seq_one_letter_code
_entity_poly.pdbx_strand_id
1 'polypeptide(L)'
;MLWDLRPIDWLDFCCYCHDIGYDTHDQGKLLKADLAFLECLERPQMATKGGAHISLLYRFMCIAGLRYVLIPYRIQLLRLQSGPSFTELIGNWTVQVIYVWAVLFNTSGKLNKQ
;
A
#
# COMPACT_ATOMS: atom_id res chain seq x y z
N MET A 1 9.84 17.38 -27.97
CA MET A 1 8.71 16.44 -27.90
C MET A 1 7.58 17.10 -27.10
N LEU A 2 6.34 16.59 -27.14
CA LEU A 2 5.22 17.14 -26.34
C LEU A 2 5.51 17.07 -24.82
N TRP A 3 6.27 16.06 -24.41
CA TRP A 3 6.65 15.75 -23.02
C TRP A 3 7.75 16.65 -22.42
N ASP A 4 8.43 17.46 -23.24
CA ASP A 4 9.47 18.41 -22.76
C ASP A 4 8.88 19.78 -22.38
N LEU A 5 7.57 19.97 -22.58
CA LEU A 5 6.89 21.23 -22.32
C LEU A 5 6.51 21.33 -20.84
N ARG A 6 6.51 22.57 -20.31
CA ARG A 6 6.03 22.85 -18.95
C ARG A 6 4.56 22.42 -18.82
N PRO A 7 4.14 21.84 -17.67
CA PRO A 7 2.73 21.50 -17.42
C PRO A 7 1.80 22.70 -17.68
N ILE A 8 0.70 22.45 -18.41
CA ILE A 8 -0.19 23.50 -18.92
C ILE A 8 -1.15 23.98 -17.82
N ASP A 9 -1.63 23.04 -17.02
CA ASP A 9 -2.50 23.29 -15.88
C ASP A 9 -2.11 22.44 -14.66
N TRP A 10 -2.91 22.53 -13.61
CA TRP A 10 -2.64 21.79 -12.38
C TRP A 10 -2.77 20.28 -12.52
N LEU A 11 -3.71 19.81 -13.35
CA LEU A 11 -3.90 18.38 -13.57
C LEU A 11 -2.64 17.81 -14.26
N ASP A 12 -2.15 18.50 -15.29
CA ASP A 12 -0.89 18.15 -15.95
C ASP A 12 0.30 18.17 -14.99
N PHE A 13 0.34 19.15 -14.07
CA PHE A 13 1.41 19.22 -13.07
C PHE A 13 1.39 18.01 -12.14
N CYS A 14 0.21 17.60 -11.67
CA CYS A 14 0.08 16.41 -10.83
C CYS A 14 0.49 15.14 -11.60
N CYS A 15 0.07 14.99 -12.86
CA CYS A 15 0.45 13.85 -13.70
C CYS A 15 1.97 13.80 -13.93
N TYR A 16 2.59 14.94 -14.27
CA TYR A 16 4.04 15.04 -14.46
C TYR A 16 4.82 14.60 -13.21
N CYS A 17 4.40 15.05 -12.02
CA CYS A 17 5.04 14.64 -10.77
C CYS A 17 4.83 13.15 -10.46
N HIS A 18 3.65 12.62 -10.78
CA HIS A 18 3.32 11.21 -10.59
C HIS A 18 4.20 10.32 -11.47
N ASP A 19 4.31 10.62 -12.76
CA ASP A 19 5.10 9.84 -13.73
C ASP A 19 6.57 9.68 -13.28
N ILE A 20 7.18 10.74 -12.74
CA ILE A 20 8.55 10.68 -12.19
C ILE A 20 8.64 9.73 -10.99
N GLY A 21 7.67 9.79 -10.07
CA GLY A 21 7.63 8.93 -8.89
C GLY A 21 7.25 7.48 -9.21
N TYR A 22 6.61 7.27 -10.37
CA TYR A 22 6.06 5.99 -10.80
C TYR A 22 7.04 5.18 -11.67
N ASP A 23 8.18 5.74 -12.09
CA ASP A 23 9.26 5.06 -12.80
C ASP A 23 10.09 4.14 -11.85
N THR A 24 9.42 3.12 -11.33
CA THR A 24 9.98 2.16 -10.38
C THR A 24 9.11 0.90 -10.31
N HIS A 25 9.70 -0.22 -9.90
CA HIS A 25 8.98 -1.48 -9.67
C HIS A 25 8.73 -1.76 -8.17
N ASP A 26 9.35 -0.97 -7.28
CA ASP A 26 9.20 -1.10 -5.83
C ASP A 26 7.79 -0.67 -5.37
N GLN A 27 7.06 -1.59 -4.73
CA GLN A 27 5.67 -1.35 -4.34
C GLN A 27 5.52 -0.25 -3.27
N GLY A 28 6.53 -0.05 -2.43
CA GLY A 28 6.51 1.00 -1.41
C GLY A 28 6.64 2.38 -2.04
N LYS A 29 7.57 2.53 -3.00
CA LYS A 29 7.74 3.76 -3.77
C LYS A 29 6.51 4.06 -4.65
N LEU A 30 5.94 3.04 -5.28
CA LEU A 30 4.70 3.21 -6.04
C LEU A 30 3.53 3.65 -5.15
N LEU A 31 3.39 3.09 -3.93
CA LEU A 31 2.37 3.52 -2.98
C LEU A 31 2.57 4.97 -2.55
N LYS A 32 3.82 5.36 -2.31
CA LYS A 32 4.17 6.74 -1.99
C LYS A 32 3.82 7.69 -3.13
N ALA A 33 4.09 7.30 -4.38
CA ALA A 33 3.72 8.10 -5.55
C ALA A 33 2.19 8.24 -5.67
N ASP A 34 1.43 7.15 -5.50
CA ASP A 34 -0.03 7.16 -5.56
C ASP A 34 -0.66 8.06 -4.49
N LEU A 35 -0.13 8.03 -3.25
CA LEU A 35 -0.58 8.90 -2.16
C LEU A 35 -0.30 10.38 -2.45
N ALA A 36 0.90 10.69 -2.93
CA ALA A 36 1.27 12.06 -3.29
C ALA A 36 0.44 12.59 -4.46
N PHE A 37 0.14 11.73 -5.44
CA PHE A 37 -0.69 12.09 -6.57
C PHE A 37 -2.14 12.35 -6.14
N LEU A 38 -2.71 11.50 -5.29
CA LEU A 38 -4.04 11.72 -4.71
C LEU A 38 -4.11 13.06 -3.97
N GLU A 39 -3.12 13.34 -3.11
CA GLU A 39 -3.05 14.61 -2.39
C GLU A 39 -2.98 15.80 -3.36
N CYS A 40 -2.17 15.71 -4.42
CA CYS A 40 -2.07 16.75 -5.45
C CYS A 40 -3.42 16.99 -6.13
N LEU A 41 -4.14 15.93 -6.47
CA LEU A 41 -5.45 16.00 -7.12
C LEU A 41 -6.55 16.52 -6.19
N GLU A 42 -6.44 16.39 -4.87
CA GLU A 42 -7.50 16.84 -3.94
C GLU A 42 -7.39 18.30 -3.51
N ARG A 43 -6.27 18.98 -3.81
CA ARG A 43 -6.10 20.38 -3.42
C ARG A 43 -7.18 21.29 -4.05
N PRO A 44 -7.89 22.09 -3.23
CA PRO A 44 -8.82 23.10 -3.73
C PRO A 44 -8.05 24.32 -4.27
N GLN A 45 -8.64 25.05 -5.23
CA GLN A 45 -8.16 26.33 -5.81
C GLN A 45 -7.07 26.26 -6.91
N MET A 46 -7.19 25.31 -7.82
CA MET A 46 -6.20 25.14 -8.89
C MET A 46 -6.72 25.61 -10.24
N ALA A 47 -5.91 26.39 -10.95
CA ALA A 47 -6.24 26.88 -12.28
C ALA A 47 -6.32 25.73 -13.28
N THR A 48 -7.50 25.47 -13.83
CA THR A 48 -7.69 24.60 -14.99
C THR A 48 -7.62 25.47 -16.25
N LYS A 49 -6.70 25.14 -17.16
CA LYS A 49 -6.56 25.81 -18.46
C LYS A 49 -6.76 24.77 -19.55
N GLY A 50 -7.90 24.82 -20.24
CA GLY A 50 -8.27 23.85 -21.27
C GLY A 50 -9.69 23.32 -21.07
N GLY A 51 -10.10 22.31 -21.86
CA GLY A 51 -11.44 21.71 -21.86
C GLY A 51 -11.91 21.28 -20.46
N ALA A 52 -12.56 22.20 -19.74
CA ALA A 52 -12.80 22.10 -18.31
C ALA A 52 -13.59 20.84 -17.92
N HIS A 53 -14.51 20.39 -18.77
CA HIS A 53 -15.32 19.22 -18.47
C HIS A 53 -14.54 17.91 -18.53
N ILE A 54 -13.71 17.70 -19.56
CA ILE A 54 -12.94 16.45 -19.72
C ILE A 54 -11.86 16.37 -18.64
N SER A 55 -11.15 17.47 -18.36
CA SER A 55 -10.16 17.52 -17.27
C SER A 55 -10.79 17.23 -15.90
N LEU A 56 -12.00 17.74 -15.63
CA LEU A 56 -12.72 17.48 -14.39
C LEU A 56 -13.14 16.01 -14.27
N LEU A 57 -13.68 15.42 -15.34
CA LEU A 57 -14.03 14.01 -15.38
C LEU A 57 -12.81 13.11 -15.17
N TYR A 58 -11.71 13.39 -15.87
CA TYR A 58 -10.47 12.64 -15.73
C TYR A 58 -9.93 12.74 -14.30
N ARG A 59 -9.87 13.95 -13.73
CA ARG A 59 -9.47 14.15 -12.32
C ARG A 59 -10.36 13.35 -11.36
N PHE A 60 -11.67 13.37 -11.54
CA PHE A 60 -12.60 12.60 -10.71
C PHE A 60 -12.35 11.10 -10.80
N MET A 61 -12.17 10.57 -12.02
CA MET A 61 -11.85 9.17 -12.24
C MET A 61 -10.52 8.76 -11.61
N CYS A 62 -9.48 9.60 -11.72
CA CYS A 62 -8.18 9.36 -11.07
C CYS A 62 -8.32 9.31 -9.55
N ILE A 63 -9.01 10.28 -8.94
CA ILE A 63 -9.24 10.31 -7.48
C ILE A 63 -9.98 9.05 -7.05
N ALA A 64 -11.06 8.68 -7.74
CA ALA A 64 -11.84 7.50 -7.41
C ALA A 64 -11.02 6.20 -7.56
N GLY A 65 -10.30 6.05 -8.67
CA GLY A 65 -9.44 4.88 -8.92
C GLY A 65 -8.32 4.76 -7.89
N LEU A 66 -7.66 5.87 -7.54
CA LEU A 66 -6.62 5.89 -6.50
C LEU A 66 -7.19 5.49 -5.14
N ARG A 67 -8.23 6.19 -4.67
CA ARG A 67 -8.79 5.98 -3.32
C ARG A 67 -9.37 4.60 -3.12
N TYR A 68 -10.12 4.11 -4.10
CA TYR A 68 -10.95 2.92 -3.92
C TYR A 68 -10.36 1.65 -4.51
N VAL A 69 -9.37 1.74 -5.42
CA VAL A 69 -8.80 0.57 -6.11
C VAL A 69 -7.29 0.47 -5.90
N LEU A 70 -6.51 1.40 -6.43
CA LEU A 70 -5.05 1.27 -6.53
C LEU A 70 -4.35 1.31 -5.17
N ILE A 71 -4.66 2.30 -4.32
CA ILE A 71 -4.02 2.44 -3.01
C ILE A 71 -4.33 1.23 -2.10
N PRO A 72 -5.61 0.80 -1.93
CA PRO A 72 -5.92 -0.39 -1.14
C PRO A 72 -5.21 -1.65 -1.67
N TYR A 73 -5.21 -1.85 -2.98
CA TYR A 73 -4.53 -2.99 -3.62
C TYR A 73 -3.04 -3.00 -3.30
N ARG A 74 -2.36 -1.85 -3.42
CA ARG A 74 -0.92 -1.78 -3.20
C ARG A 74 -0.54 -1.93 -1.72
N ILE A 75 -1.38 -1.44 -0.80
CA ILE A 75 -1.25 -1.74 0.63
C ILE A 75 -1.36 -3.25 0.88
N GLN A 76 -2.28 -3.95 0.21
CA GLN A 76 -2.37 -5.41 0.32
C GLN A 76 -1.12 -6.11 -0.20
N LEU A 77 -0.57 -5.68 -1.35
CA LEU A 77 0.68 -6.24 -1.89
C LEU A 77 1.84 -6.10 -0.90
N LEU A 78 1.99 -4.92 -0.29
CA LEU A 78 3.03 -4.68 0.71
C LEU A 78 2.86 -5.57 1.94
N ARG A 79 1.62 -5.77 2.41
CA ARG A 79 1.33 -6.69 3.53
C ARG A 79 1.70 -8.13 3.21
N LEU A 80 1.46 -8.57 1.97
CA LEU A 80 1.83 -9.91 1.52
C LEU A 80 3.36 -10.07 1.41
N GLN A 81 4.06 -9.03 0.94
CA GLN A 81 5.52 -9.01 0.91
C GLN A 81 6.14 -8.99 2.30
N SER A 82 5.50 -8.32 3.26
CA SER A 82 5.92 -8.26 4.66
C SER A 82 5.39 -9.41 5.51
N GLY A 83 4.99 -10.54 4.90
CA GLY A 83 4.41 -11.68 5.61
C GLY A 83 5.25 -12.17 6.80
N PRO A 84 4.67 -12.97 7.72
CA PRO A 84 5.39 -13.42 8.91
C PRO A 84 6.70 -14.06 8.50
N SER A 85 7.78 -13.62 9.13
CA SER A 85 9.09 -14.16 8.86
C SER A 85 9.10 -15.67 9.16
N PHE A 86 9.84 -16.45 8.37
CA PHE A 86 10.00 -17.89 8.63
C PHE A 86 10.45 -18.16 10.09
N THR A 87 11.23 -17.24 10.66
CA THR A 87 11.65 -17.23 12.06
C THR A 87 10.49 -17.07 13.05
N GLU A 88 9.50 -16.22 12.79
CA GLU A 88 8.31 -16.08 13.65
C GLU A 88 7.41 -17.33 13.57
N LEU A 89 7.29 -17.93 12.39
CA LEU A 89 6.55 -19.18 12.20
C LEU A 89 7.17 -20.33 13.00
N ILE A 90 8.50 -20.50 12.94
CA ILE A 90 9.21 -21.51 13.74
C ILE A 90 9.12 -21.19 15.22
N GLY A 91 9.30 -19.93 15.62
CA GLY A 91 9.21 -19.50 17.01
C GLY A 91 7.88 -19.89 17.63
N ASN A 92 6.76 -19.56 16.97
CA ASN A 92 5.43 -19.93 17.45
C ASN A 92 5.23 -21.45 17.52
N TRP A 93 5.73 -22.21 16.55
CA TRP A 93 5.69 -23.67 16.58
C TRP A 93 6.46 -24.25 17.77
N THR A 94 7.67 -23.76 18.05
CA THR A 94 8.48 -24.24 19.18
C THR A 94 7.83 -23.96 20.53
N VAL A 95 7.28 -22.76 20.73
CA VAL A 95 6.56 -22.39 21.96
C VAL A 95 5.33 -23.30 22.15
N GLN A 96 4.59 -23.56 21.08
CA GLN A 96 3.39 -24.39 21.15
C GLN A 96 3.71 -25.85 21.45
N VAL A 97 4.79 -26.40 20.86
CA VAL A 97 5.27 -27.76 21.16
C VAL A 97 5.76 -27.88 22.61
N ILE A 98 6.54 -26.91 23.10
CA ILE A 98 7.03 -26.89 24.49
C ILE A 98 5.84 -26.81 25.46
N TYR A 99 4.85 -25.97 25.16
CA TYR A 99 3.67 -25.82 26.00
C TYR A 99 2.85 -27.11 26.07
N VAL A 100 2.61 -27.78 24.94
CA VAL A 100 1.92 -29.07 24.89
C VAL A 100 2.71 -30.15 25.65
N TRP A 101 4.03 -30.20 25.46
CA TRP A 101 4.89 -31.17 26.15
C TRP A 101 4.89 -30.95 27.68
N ALA A 102 4.97 -29.69 28.13
CA ALA A 102 4.90 -29.33 29.54
C ALA A 102 3.54 -29.72 30.17
N VAL A 103 2.43 -29.52 29.47
CA VAL A 103 1.09 -29.91 29.94
C VAL A 103 0.94 -31.44 30.02
N LEU A 104 1.44 -32.17 29.02
CA LEU A 104 1.38 -33.63 29.01
C LEU A 104 2.26 -34.27 30.09
N PHE A 105 3.48 -33.76 30.33
CA PHE A 105 4.35 -34.31 31.38
C PHE A 105 3.89 -33.94 32.79
N ASN A 106 3.32 -32.75 33.00
CA ASN A 106 2.84 -32.32 34.32
C ASN A 106 1.55 -33.08 34.75
N THR A 107 0.78 -33.61 33.81
CA THR A 107 -0.39 -34.47 34.10
C THR A 107 0.01 -35.91 34.44
N SER A 108 1.06 -36.46 33.81
CA SER A 108 1.60 -37.79 34.17
C SER A 108 2.20 -37.87 35.57
N GLY A 109 2.70 -36.75 36.13
CA GLY A 109 3.26 -36.70 37.48
C GLY A 109 2.23 -36.77 38.63
N LYS A 110 0.94 -36.56 38.35
CA LYS A 110 -0.13 -36.60 39.37
C LYS A 110 -0.82 -37.95 39.53
N LEU A 111 -0.61 -38.91 38.61
CA LEU A 111 -1.25 -40.23 38.63
C LEU A 111 -0.45 -41.31 39.38
N ASN A 112 0.76 -41.01 39.85
CA ASN A 112 1.64 -41.97 40.55
C ASN A 112 1.77 -41.71 42.06
N LYS A 113 0.84 -40.93 42.64
CA LYS A 113 0.67 -40.74 44.09
C LYS A 113 -0.74 -41.18 44.50
N GLN A 114 -1.01 -42.47 44.47
CA GLN A 114 -2.05 -43.13 45.26
C GLN A 114 -1.53 -44.48 45.74
#